data_AF-A0A2E0HMV9-F1
#
_entry.id   AF-A0A2E0HMV9-F1
#
_cell.length_a   1.000
_cell.length_b   1.000
_cell.length_c   1.000
_cell.angle_alpha   90.00
_cell.angle_beta   90.00
_cell.angle_gamma   90.00
#
_symmetry.space_group_name_H-M   'P 1'
#
loop_
_entity.id
_entity.type
_entity.pdbx_description
1 polymer ?
#
loop_
_entity_poly.entity_id
_entity_poly.type
_entity_poly.pdbx_seq_one_letter_code
_entity_poly.pdbx_strand_id
1 'polypeptide(L)'
;MPVLNIAMFGSDELAKEIAKPTDQRDVHTYVHKENGPEGARILSLIRPAKYPERLRPFLNALSAARVGIIEVTAIDATLGEALVAFASSKIFRGIAIIKSLDGSWIDEDQVKMLFKQAGLEKWVFATEDGIELRTQLYEEREIPEMEEQLIDY
;
A
#
# COMPACT_ATOMS: atom_id res chain seq x y z
N MET A 1 11.16 -13.47 5.97
CA MET A 1 11.75 -12.19 6.41
C MET A 1 10.86 -11.60 7.52
N PRO A 2 11.37 -11.18 8.69
CA PRO A 2 10.53 -10.86 9.87
C PRO A 2 9.68 -9.59 9.71
N VAL A 3 10.12 -8.65 8.86
CA VAL A 3 9.46 -7.36 8.61
C VAL A 3 8.98 -7.30 7.17
N LEU A 4 7.73 -6.89 6.97
CA LEU A 4 7.18 -6.50 5.67
C LEU A 4 7.11 -4.97 5.60
N ASN A 5 7.87 -4.37 4.68
CA ASN A 5 7.81 -2.93 4.41
C ASN A 5 6.72 -2.65 3.37
N ILE A 6 5.85 -1.71 3.68
CA ILE A 6 4.65 -1.40 2.90
C ILE A 6 4.66 0.09 2.56
N ALA A 7 4.67 0.43 1.28
CA ALA A 7 4.51 1.81 0.84
C ALA A 7 3.02 2.14 0.83
N MET A 8 2.63 3.25 1.46
CA MET A 8 1.22 3.63 1.57
C MET A 8 0.99 5.02 0.98
N PHE A 9 0.08 5.10 0.01
CA PHE A 9 -0.59 6.34 -0.37
C PHE A 9 -1.99 6.33 0.24
N GLY A 10 -2.26 7.25 1.17
CA GLY A 10 -3.54 7.30 1.88
C GLY A 10 -3.49 8.21 3.10
N SER A 11 -4.56 8.16 3.88
CA SER A 11 -4.82 8.93 5.08
C SER A 11 -3.97 8.47 6.28
N ASP A 12 -3.83 9.37 7.27
CA ASP A 12 -3.19 9.01 8.55
C ASP A 12 -4.13 8.12 9.39
N GLU A 13 -5.43 8.31 9.21
CA GLU A 13 -6.52 7.57 9.82
C GLU A 13 -6.44 6.08 9.46
N LEU A 14 -6.41 5.74 8.17
CA LEU A 14 -6.29 4.35 7.74
C LEU A 14 -4.97 3.71 8.22
N ALA A 15 -3.87 4.47 8.22
CA ALA A 15 -2.59 3.97 8.70
C ALA A 15 -2.64 3.58 10.18
N LYS A 16 -3.37 4.35 11.00
CA LYS A 16 -3.58 4.11 12.43
C LYS A 16 -4.50 2.92 12.72
N GLU A 17 -5.47 2.63 11.85
CA GLU A 17 -6.31 1.43 11.96
C GLU A 17 -5.49 0.14 11.78
N ILE A 18 -4.47 0.19 10.92
CA ILE A 18 -3.59 -0.95 10.63
C ILE A 18 -2.49 -1.07 11.68
N ALA A 19 -1.82 0.02 12.03
CA ALA A 19 -0.56 0.01 12.78
C ALA A 19 -0.34 1.25 13.68
N LYS A 20 0.55 1.14 14.68
CA LYS A 20 0.82 2.24 15.61
C LYS A 20 1.88 3.21 15.05
N PRO A 21 1.69 4.54 15.10
CA PRO A 21 2.69 5.50 14.65
C PRO A 21 3.98 5.38 15.47
N THR A 22 5.13 5.55 14.82
CA THR A 22 6.46 5.38 15.45
C THR A 22 7.46 6.50 15.15
N ASP A 23 7.53 6.96 13.89
CA ASP A 23 8.42 8.05 13.46
C ASP A 23 7.67 8.94 12.46
N GLN A 24 7.88 10.26 12.55
CA GLN A 24 7.24 11.25 11.69
C GLN A 24 8.26 12.33 11.31
N ARG A 25 9.08 12.00 10.30
CA ARG A 25 10.10 12.91 9.73
C ARG A 25 9.78 13.19 8.27
N ASP A 26 10.67 12.84 7.35
CA ASP A 26 10.42 12.95 5.90
C ASP A 26 9.38 11.92 5.42
N VAL A 27 9.22 10.81 6.14
CA VAL A 27 8.11 9.85 5.99
C VAL A 27 7.50 9.58 7.36
N HIS A 28 6.24 9.19 7.38
CA HIS A 28 5.54 8.73 8.57
C HIS A 28 5.54 7.21 8.59
N THR A 29 6.05 6.63 9.67
CA THR A 29 6.18 5.17 9.83
C THR A 29 5.22 4.65 10.89
N TYR A 30 4.50 3.58 10.55
CA TYR A 30 3.56 2.91 11.46
C TYR A 30 3.94 1.44 11.56
N VAL A 31 3.98 0.91 12.77
CA VAL A 31 4.44 -0.45 13.04
C VAL A 31 3.37 -1.25 13.77
N HIS A 32 3.04 -2.40 13.21
CA HIS A 32 2.28 -3.43 13.89
C HIS A 32 3.19 -4.63 14.14
N LYS A 33 3.15 -5.20 15.35
CA LYS A 33 3.94 -6.37 15.72
C LYS A 33 3.01 -7.42 16.32
N GLU A 34 3.13 -8.64 15.86
CA GLU A 34 2.46 -9.79 16.44
C GLU A 34 3.39 -11.00 16.51
N ASN A 35 3.01 -12.00 17.30
CA ASN A 35 3.67 -13.29 17.31
C ASN A 35 2.91 -14.24 16.39
N GLY A 36 3.54 -14.64 15.29
CA GLY A 36 3.03 -15.69 14.41
C GLY A 36 3.54 -17.07 14.81
N PRO A 37 3.14 -18.13 14.07
CA PRO A 37 3.58 -19.50 14.30
C PRO A 37 5.11 -19.68 14.25
N GLU A 38 5.78 -18.90 13.41
CA GLU A 38 7.24 -18.93 13.19
C GLU A 38 7.98 -17.81 13.94
N GLY A 39 7.34 -17.17 14.93
CA GLY A 39 7.91 -16.08 15.71
C GLY A 39 7.39 -14.70 15.31
N ALA A 40 8.10 -13.66 15.72
CA ALA A 40 7.64 -12.28 15.55
C ALA A 40 7.48 -11.89 14.07
N ARG A 41 6.30 -11.37 13.73
CA ARG A 41 5.98 -10.80 12.43
C ARG A 41 5.67 -9.31 12.59
N ILE A 42 6.23 -8.49 11.70
CA ILE A 42 6.15 -7.04 11.76
C ILE A 42 5.65 -6.49 10.43
N LEU A 43 4.63 -5.63 10.48
CA LEU A 43 4.22 -4.78 9.37
C LEU A 43 4.78 -3.38 9.62
N SER A 44 5.45 -2.81 8.62
CA SER A 44 6.03 -1.48 8.66
C SER A 44 5.49 -0.65 7.51
N LEU A 45 4.48 0.16 7.78
CA LEU A 45 3.87 1.07 6.81
C LEU A 45 4.70 2.34 6.72
N ILE A 46 4.98 2.77 5.50
CA ILE A 46 5.77 3.94 5.16
C ILE A 46 4.90 4.86 4.32
N ARG A 47 4.39 5.92 4.95
CA ARG A 47 3.52 6.92 4.32
C ARG A 47 4.34 8.19 4.03
N PRO A 48 4.27 8.76 2.82
CA PRO A 48 5.02 9.99 2.50
C PRO A 48 4.48 11.19 3.28
N ALA A 49 5.38 12.02 3.82
CA ALA A 49 4.98 13.28 4.41
C ALA A 49 4.83 14.36 3.31
N LYS A 50 3.70 15.08 3.30
CA LYS A 50 3.41 16.19 2.37
C LYS A 50 3.46 15.79 0.90
N TYR A 51 2.95 14.61 0.55
CA TYR A 51 2.64 14.28 -0.83
C TYR A 51 1.18 14.70 -1.09
N PRO A 52 0.84 15.32 -2.24
CA PRO A 52 1.64 15.46 -3.47
C PRO A 52 2.66 16.62 -3.53
N GLU A 53 2.74 17.50 -2.53
CA GLU A 53 3.58 18.70 -2.60
C GLU A 53 5.09 18.40 -2.66
N ARG A 54 5.50 17.24 -2.11
CA ARG A 54 6.87 16.74 -2.10
C ARG A 54 6.91 15.31 -2.62
N LEU A 55 7.46 15.13 -3.81
CA LEU A 55 7.64 13.82 -4.44
C LEU A 55 8.69 12.93 -3.73
N ARG A 56 9.79 13.51 -3.23
CA ARG A 56 10.93 12.76 -2.66
C ARG A 56 10.53 11.79 -1.52
N PRO A 57 9.75 12.20 -0.51
CA PRO A 57 9.19 11.28 0.49
C PRO A 57 8.51 10.04 -0.07
N PHE A 58 7.75 10.20 -1.15
CA PHE A 58 7.01 9.11 -1.76
C PHE A 58 7.93 8.14 -2.50
N LEU A 59 8.89 8.65 -3.27
CA LEU A 59 9.91 7.82 -3.90
C LEU A 59 10.75 7.04 -2.87
N ASN A 60 11.05 7.64 -1.72
CA ASN A 60 11.75 6.95 -0.63
C ASN A 60 10.90 5.80 -0.05
N ALA A 61 9.59 6.01 0.11
CA ALA A 61 8.68 4.98 0.58
C ALA A 61 8.60 3.80 -0.40
N LEU A 62 8.43 4.09 -1.70
CA LEU A 62 8.38 3.09 -2.76
C LEU A 62 9.69 2.28 -2.83
N SER A 63 10.85 2.93 -2.73
CA SER A 63 12.16 2.27 -2.83
C SER A 63 12.44 1.28 -1.69
N ALA A 64 11.76 1.41 -0.55
CA ALA A 64 11.97 0.56 0.63
C ALA A 64 10.91 -0.55 0.78
N ALA A 65 9.83 -0.48 0.01
CA ALA A 65 8.67 -1.34 0.17
C ALA A 65 8.70 -2.57 -0.75
N ARG A 66 7.94 -3.59 -0.35
CA ARG A 66 7.69 -4.80 -1.16
C ARG A 66 6.23 -4.97 -1.56
N VAL A 67 5.33 -4.33 -0.82
CA VAL A 67 3.88 -4.34 -1.03
C VAL A 67 3.38 -2.91 -0.96
N GLY A 68 2.34 -2.59 -1.71
CA GLY A 68 1.72 -1.27 -1.73
C GLY A 68 0.35 -1.23 -1.05
N ILE A 69 -0.03 -0.06 -0.55
CA ILE A 69 -1.40 0.28 -0.18
C ILE A 69 -1.77 1.59 -0.88
N ILE A 70 -2.93 1.61 -1.52
CA ILE A 70 -3.53 2.82 -2.10
C ILE A 70 -4.92 2.98 -1.51
N GLU A 71 -5.13 4.05 -0.75
CA GLU A 71 -6.47 4.51 -0.38
C GLU A 71 -6.97 5.50 -1.43
N VAL A 72 -8.04 5.13 -2.12
CA VAL A 72 -8.68 5.91 -3.17
C VAL A 72 -9.80 6.73 -2.54
N THR A 73 -9.53 8.02 -2.34
CA THR A 73 -10.49 8.98 -1.80
C THR A 73 -11.17 9.84 -2.86
N ALA A 74 -10.55 9.96 -4.04
CA ALA A 74 -11.06 10.67 -5.20
C ALA A 74 -10.36 10.15 -6.46
N ILE A 75 -10.99 10.34 -7.62
CA ILE A 75 -10.36 10.09 -8.93
C ILE A 75 -9.84 11.43 -9.46
N ASP A 76 -8.57 11.71 -9.22
CA ASP A 76 -7.92 12.98 -9.55
C ASP A 76 -6.48 12.78 -10.09
N ALA A 77 -5.78 13.89 -10.33
CA ALA A 77 -4.39 13.86 -10.80
C ALA A 77 -3.46 13.19 -9.78
N THR A 78 -3.69 13.39 -8.48
CA THR A 78 -2.89 12.83 -7.39
C THR A 78 -2.94 11.31 -7.38
N LEU A 79 -4.14 10.73 -7.54
CA LEU A 79 -4.32 9.28 -7.70
C LEU A 79 -3.57 8.79 -8.94
N GLY A 80 -3.71 9.49 -10.07
CA GLY A 80 -3.00 9.14 -11.31
C GLY A 80 -1.49 9.08 -11.13
N GLU A 81 -0.91 10.10 -10.48
CA GLU A 81 0.52 10.14 -10.14
C GLU A 81 0.93 9.00 -9.21
N ALA A 82 0.11 8.70 -8.19
CA ALA A 82 0.37 7.59 -7.28
C ALA A 82 0.39 6.24 -8.03
N LEU A 83 -0.61 5.99 -8.88
CA LEU A 83 -0.69 4.78 -9.70
C LEU A 83 0.54 4.62 -10.60
N VAL A 84 0.94 5.68 -11.31
CA VAL A 84 2.14 5.66 -12.17
C VAL A 84 3.40 5.40 -11.36
N ALA A 85 3.53 6.00 -10.18
CA ALA A 85 4.68 5.78 -9.30
C ALA A 85 4.74 4.33 -8.80
N PHE A 86 3.62 3.76 -8.36
CA PHE A 86 3.54 2.35 -7.95
C PHE A 86 3.82 1.39 -9.11
N ALA A 87 3.24 1.63 -10.28
CA ALA A 87 3.50 0.86 -11.49
C ALA A 87 4.98 0.86 -11.88
N SER A 88 5.67 1.97 -11.63
CA SER A 88 7.10 2.14 -11.90
C SER A 88 8.00 1.58 -10.78
N SER A 89 7.45 1.10 -9.66
CA SER A 89 8.20 0.83 -8.42
C SER A 89 8.63 -0.62 -8.18
N LYS A 90 8.47 -1.55 -9.14
CA LYS A 90 8.67 -3.01 -8.93
C LYS A 90 7.84 -3.59 -7.77
N ILE A 91 6.79 -2.89 -7.34
CA ILE A 91 5.81 -3.38 -6.36
C ILE A 91 4.66 -4.00 -7.15
N PHE A 92 4.70 -5.32 -7.30
CA PHE A 92 3.70 -6.05 -8.09
C PHE A 92 2.44 -6.43 -7.31
N ARG A 93 2.49 -6.30 -5.98
CA ARG A 93 1.42 -6.70 -5.07
C ARG A 93 1.02 -5.55 -4.17
N GLY A 94 -0.26 -5.46 -3.85
CA GLY A 94 -0.77 -4.41 -3.00
C GLY A 94 -2.27 -4.47 -2.81
N ILE A 95 -2.74 -3.60 -1.93
CA ILE A 95 -4.15 -3.50 -1.55
C ILE A 95 -4.67 -2.12 -1.92
N ALA A 96 -5.82 -2.09 -2.59
CA ALA A 96 -6.58 -0.89 -2.90
C ALA A 96 -7.81 -0.81 -1.99
N ILE A 97 -8.00 0.34 -1.34
CA ILE A 97 -9.17 0.62 -0.50
C ILE A 97 -9.92 1.79 -1.12
N ILE A 98 -11.20 1.64 -1.42
CA ILE A 98 -12.03 2.75 -1.90
C ILE A 98 -12.78 3.32 -0.71
N LYS A 99 -12.41 4.56 -0.32
CA LYS A 99 -13.00 5.25 0.84
C LYS A 99 -13.29 6.69 0.47
N SER A 100 -14.55 6.98 0.22
CA SER A 100 -15.00 8.35 -0.02
C SER A 100 -14.86 9.21 1.24
N LEU A 101 -14.26 10.41 1.10
CA LEU A 101 -14.06 11.35 2.21
C LEU A 101 -15.37 11.88 2.80
N ASP A 102 -16.39 12.12 1.96
CA ASP A 102 -17.62 12.84 2.34
C ASP A 102 -18.91 12.14 1.88
N GLY A 103 -18.85 10.84 1.58
CA GLY A 103 -19.97 10.12 0.97
C GLY A 103 -20.20 10.49 -0.51
N SER A 104 -19.26 11.22 -1.12
CA SER A 104 -19.18 11.37 -2.58
C SER A 104 -19.09 9.99 -3.22
N TRP A 105 -19.80 9.79 -4.31
CA TRP A 105 -19.73 8.52 -5.02
C TRP A 105 -18.40 8.42 -5.77
N ILE A 106 -17.69 7.31 -5.56
CA ILE A 106 -16.51 6.93 -6.34
C ILE A 106 -16.93 5.71 -7.15
N ASP A 107 -16.76 5.80 -8.46
CA ASP A 107 -17.04 4.69 -9.37
C ASP A 107 -15.99 3.58 -9.19
N GLU A 108 -16.37 2.49 -8.54
CA GLU A 108 -15.48 1.35 -8.30
C GLU A 108 -15.00 0.70 -9.61
N ASP A 109 -15.85 0.65 -10.64
CA ASP A 109 -15.46 0.08 -11.94
C ASP A 109 -14.43 0.98 -12.63
N GLN A 110 -14.57 2.30 -12.49
CA GLN A 110 -13.58 3.26 -12.98
C GLN A 110 -12.25 3.10 -12.24
N VAL A 111 -12.25 2.96 -10.92
CA VAL A 111 -11.03 2.75 -10.14
C VAL A 111 -10.34 1.45 -10.56
N LYS A 112 -11.08 0.33 -10.66
CA LYS A 112 -10.53 -0.95 -11.13
C LYS A 112 -9.93 -0.84 -12.52
N MET A 113 -10.58 -0.11 -13.43
CA MET A 113 -10.05 0.15 -14.77
C MET A 113 -8.72 0.91 -14.72
N LEU A 114 -8.60 1.93 -13.87
CA LEU A 114 -7.35 2.70 -13.72
C LEU A 114 -6.19 1.84 -13.20
N PHE A 115 -6.43 1.00 -12.19
CA PHE A 115 -5.41 0.05 -11.70
C PHE A 115 -4.96 -0.91 -12.80
N LYS A 116 -5.90 -1.45 -13.58
CA LYS A 116 -5.59 -2.32 -14.72
C LYS A 116 -4.77 -1.60 -15.79
N GLN A 117 -5.12 -0.36 -16.12
CA GLN A 117 -4.38 0.43 -17.11
C GLN A 117 -2.97 0.81 -16.64
N ALA A 118 -2.77 0.95 -15.34
CA ALA A 118 -1.48 1.20 -14.74
C ALA A 118 -0.59 -0.06 -14.64
N GLY A 119 -1.08 -1.26 -14.96
CA GLY A 119 -0.32 -2.50 -14.76
C GLY A 119 -0.33 -3.01 -13.31
N LEU A 120 -1.34 -2.60 -12.52
CA LEU A 120 -1.56 -2.99 -11.12
C LEU A 120 -2.73 -3.98 -11.01
N GLU A 121 -3.05 -4.73 -12.06
CA GLU A 121 -4.22 -5.64 -12.12
C GLU A 121 -4.20 -6.79 -11.11
N LYS A 122 -3.03 -7.09 -10.54
CA LYS A 122 -2.86 -8.12 -9.49
C LYS A 122 -3.17 -7.60 -8.09
N TRP A 123 -3.43 -6.31 -7.93
CA TRP A 123 -3.75 -5.72 -6.63
C TRP A 123 -5.16 -6.10 -6.18
N VAL A 124 -5.30 -6.35 -4.88
CA VAL A 124 -6.56 -6.79 -4.26
C VAL A 124 -7.33 -5.56 -3.79
N PHE A 125 -8.65 -5.55 -4.00
CA PHE A 125 -9.54 -4.53 -3.44
C PHE A 125 -10.11 -5.03 -2.12
N ALA A 126 -9.99 -4.23 -1.07
CA ALA A 126 -10.38 -4.59 0.30
C ALA A 126 -11.19 -3.50 0.98
N THR A 127 -11.78 -3.84 2.13
CA THR A 127 -12.44 -2.88 3.01
C THR A 127 -11.42 -2.11 3.85
N GLU A 128 -11.88 -1.05 4.54
CA GLU A 128 -11.03 -0.26 5.45
C GLU A 128 -10.82 -0.91 6.83
N ASP A 129 -11.28 -2.15 7.03
CA ASP A 129 -11.14 -2.84 8.32
C ASP A 129 -9.67 -3.18 8.62
N GLY A 130 -9.13 -2.58 9.68
CA GLY A 130 -7.72 -2.76 10.05
C GLY A 130 -7.33 -4.20 10.40
N ILE A 131 -8.26 -5.03 10.90
CA ILE A 131 -7.98 -6.46 11.18
C ILE A 131 -7.90 -7.24 9.87
N GLU A 132 -8.85 -7.02 8.97
CA GLU A 132 -8.88 -7.66 7.65
C GLU A 132 -7.62 -7.29 6.85
N LEU A 133 -7.30 -6.00 6.78
CA LEU A 133 -6.11 -5.49 6.09
C LEU A 133 -4.81 -6.09 6.64
N ARG A 134 -4.67 -6.21 7.97
CA ARG A 134 -3.50 -6.87 8.56
C ARG A 134 -3.39 -8.33 8.14
N THR A 135 -4.51 -9.04 8.11
CA THR A 135 -4.54 -10.46 7.71
C THR A 135 -4.08 -10.61 6.26
N GLN A 136 -4.66 -9.82 5.35
CA GLN A 136 -4.28 -9.81 3.93
C GLN A 136 -2.79 -9.44 3.73
N LEU A 137 -2.28 -8.44 4.45
CA LEU A 137 -0.86 -8.04 4.37
C LEU A 137 0.09 -9.17 4.82
N TYR A 138 -0.31 -10.00 5.78
CA TYR A 138 0.47 -11.17 6.16
C TYR A 138 0.38 -12.31 5.14
N GLU A 139 -0.76 -12.50 4.48
CA GLU A 139 -0.89 -13.47 3.39
C GLU A 139 0.00 -13.09 2.19
N GLU A 140 0.04 -11.81 1.83
CA GLU A 140 0.94 -11.26 0.80
C GLU A 140 2.44 -11.50 1.10
N ARG A 141 2.80 -11.66 2.38
CA ARG A 141 4.17 -12.00 2.79
C ARG A 141 4.51 -13.47 2.56
N GLU A 142 3.53 -14.37 2.60
CA GLU A 142 3.75 -15.83 2.62
C GLU A 142 3.85 -16.45 1.22
N ILE A 143 3.56 -15.69 0.15
CA ILE A 143 3.76 -16.14 -1.23
C ILE A 143 5.27 -16.16 -1.55
N PRO A 144 5.87 -17.34 -1.81
CA PRO A 144 7.31 -17.46 -2.05
C PRO A 144 7.75 -16.70 -3.30
N GLU A 145 8.89 -16.02 -3.23
CA GLU A 145 9.57 -15.30 -4.33
C GLU A 145 9.98 -16.22 -5.52
N MET A 146 9.59 -17.50 -5.53
CA MET A 146 10.02 -18.51 -6.49
C MET A 146 9.37 -18.41 -7.88
N GLU A 147 8.25 -17.70 -8.04
CA GLU A 147 7.64 -17.50 -9.37
C GLU A 147 8.24 -16.31 -10.15
N GLU A 148 9.00 -15.42 -9.51
CA GLU A 148 9.55 -14.22 -10.16
C GLU A 148 10.83 -14.48 -10.98
N GLN A 149 11.46 -15.65 -10.85
CA GLN A 149 12.67 -16.00 -11.62
C GLN A 149 12.39 -16.71 -12.96
N LEU A 150 11.11 -16.97 -13.31
CA LEU A 150 10.76 -17.72 -14.52
C LEU A 150 10.08 -16.90 -15.63
N ILE A 151 9.94 -15.58 -15.45
CA ILE A 151 9.38 -14.69 -16.48
C ILE A 151 10.43 -13.64 -16.89
N ASP A 152 11.57 -14.12 -17.36
CA ASP A 152 12.45 -13.37 -18.25
C ASP A 152 12.81 -14.31 -19.42
N TYR A 153 11.99 -14.26 -20.47
CA TYR A 153 12.31 -14.73 -21.83
C TYR A 153 11.56 -13.88 -22.86
#